data_AF-A0A3D1ETG0-F1
#
_entry.id   AF-A0A3D1ETG0-F1
#
_cell.length_a   1.000
_cell.length_b   1.000
_cell.length_c   1.000
_cell.angle_alpha   90.00
_cell.angle_beta   90.00
_cell.angle_gamma   90.00
#
_symmetry.space_group_name_H-M   'P 1'
#
loop_
_entity.id
_entity.type
_entity.pdbx_description
1 polymer ?
#
loop_
_entity_poly.entity_id
_entity_poly.type
_entity_poly.pdbx_seq_one_letter_code
_entity_poly.pdbx_strand_id
1 'polypeptide(L)'
;AALLRLGAEVRVMNRTAARAEALAASFEGPVEVVTEPGSVAAVVQCTSVGMSTGPDPKGCPIDPAMLPRNAVLLETVYEPAFTPLREAFSQAGGLSVGGLEMFQRQAAAQCRLWTGQEPGAGALAVLDDS
;
A
#
# COMPACT_ATOMS: atom_id res chain seq x y z
N ALA A 1 -6.79 -4.89 9.87
CA ALA A 1 -6.35 -5.41 11.19
C ALA A 1 -4.90 -5.07 11.53
N ALA A 2 -3.90 -5.28 10.66
CA ALA A 2 -2.48 -5.09 11.01
C ALA A 2 -2.16 -3.69 11.58
N LEU A 3 -2.60 -2.61 10.91
CA LEU A 3 -2.40 -1.23 11.39
C LEU A 3 -3.07 -0.98 12.76
N LEU A 4 -4.31 -1.44 12.95
CA LEU A 4 -5.02 -1.33 14.22
C LEU A 4 -4.31 -2.05 15.37
N ARG A 5 -3.74 -3.24 15.11
CA ARG A 5 -2.95 -3.98 16.11
C ARG A 5 -1.67 -3.27 16.52
N LEU A 6 -1.16 -2.38 15.66
CA LEU A 6 -0.03 -1.50 15.96
C LEU A 6 -0.47 -0.19 16.63
N GLY A 7 -1.76 -0.02 16.95
CA GLY A 7 -2.29 1.15 17.64
C GLY A 7 -2.58 2.35 16.72
N ALA A 8 -2.60 2.17 15.40
CA ALA A 8 -2.90 3.25 14.48
C ALA A 8 -4.39 3.61 14.48
N GLU A 9 -4.69 4.90 14.38
CA GLU A 9 -5.97 5.40 13.90
C GLU A 9 -6.00 5.29 12.37
N VAL A 10 -7.06 4.68 11.82
CA VAL A 10 -7.11 4.31 10.40
C VAL A 10 -8.19 5.12 9.70
N ARG A 11 -7.81 5.75 8.59
CA ARG A 11 -8.76 6.34 7.64
C ARG A 11 -8.85 5.48 6.39
N VAL A 12 -10.06 5.19 5.95
CA VAL A 12 -10.35 4.41 4.74
C VAL A 12 -10.95 5.35 3.70
N MET A 13 -10.27 5.46 2.56
CA MET A 13 -10.75 6.19 1.40
C MET A 13 -10.99 5.21 0.26
N ASN A 14 -12.14 5.32 -0.41
CA ASN A 14 -12.48 4.48 -1.55
C ASN A 14 -13.41 5.23 -2.50
N ARG A 15 -13.25 5.00 -3.82
CA ARG A 15 -14.15 5.56 -4.84
C ARG A 15 -15.61 5.17 -4.62
N THR A 16 -15.86 3.97 -4.11
CA THR A 16 -17.21 3.50 -3.78
C THR A 16 -17.42 3.58 -2.27
N ALA A 17 -18.20 4.56 -1.81
CA ALA A 17 -18.44 4.83 -0.37
C ALA A 17 -18.89 3.57 0.40
N ALA A 18 -19.89 2.84 -0.12
CA ALA A 18 -20.38 1.61 0.49
C ALA A 18 -19.29 0.53 0.71
N ARG A 19 -18.24 0.50 -0.12
CA ARG A 19 -17.11 -0.43 0.08
C ARG A 19 -16.18 0.05 1.20
N ALA A 20 -15.99 1.36 1.36
CA ALA A 20 -15.24 1.91 2.49
C ALA A 20 -15.97 1.68 3.81
N GLU A 21 -17.28 1.94 3.84
CA GLU A 21 -18.15 1.70 5.01
C GLU A 21 -18.16 0.24 5.42
N ALA A 22 -18.34 -0.68 4.47
CA ALA A 22 -18.30 -2.12 4.75
C ALA A 22 -16.92 -2.56 5.27
N LEU A 23 -15.83 -2.01 4.73
CA LEU A 23 -14.48 -2.30 5.22
C LEU A 23 -14.27 -1.76 6.64
N ALA A 24 -14.68 -0.53 6.92
CA ALA A 24 -14.58 0.07 8.24
C ALA A 24 -15.38 -0.71 9.28
N ALA A 25 -16.62 -1.09 8.96
CA ALA A 25 -17.49 -1.89 9.83
C ALA A 25 -16.96 -3.31 10.10
N SER A 26 -16.04 -3.82 9.27
CA SER A 26 -15.43 -5.15 9.46
C SER A 26 -14.34 -5.19 10.54
N PHE A 27 -13.99 -4.05 11.14
CA PHE A 27 -12.98 -3.96 12.18
C PHE A 27 -13.53 -3.30 13.44
N GLU A 28 -13.12 -3.82 14.60
CA GLU A 28 -13.25 -3.12 15.87
C GLU A 28 -12.06 -2.18 16.03
N GLY A 29 -12.31 -0.88 16.25
CA GLY A 29 -11.27 0.13 16.48
C GLY A 29 -11.54 1.48 15.80
N PRO A 30 -10.60 2.43 15.90
CA PRO A 30 -10.73 3.77 15.33
C PRO A 30 -10.54 3.72 13.80
N VAL A 31 -11.58 3.28 13.08
CA VAL A 31 -11.62 3.29 11.61
C VAL A 31 -12.66 4.30 11.12
N GLU A 32 -12.19 5.32 10.41
CA GLU A 32 -13.02 6.39 9.86
C GLU A 32 -13.08 6.28 8.32
N VAL A 33 -14.26 6.47 7.74
CA VAL A 33 -14.41 6.61 6.28
C VAL A 33 -14.25 8.08 5.91
N VAL A 34 -13.35 8.36 4.97
CA VAL A 34 -13.04 9.73 4.53
C VAL A 34 -13.07 9.85 3.01
N THR A 35 -13.27 11.07 2.51
CA THR A 35 -13.21 11.40 1.08
C THR A 35 -11.89 12.03 0.66
N GLU A 36 -11.10 12.48 1.63
CA GLU A 36 -9.76 13.07 1.43
C GLU A 36 -8.80 12.50 2.49
N PRO A 37 -7.49 12.39 2.20
CA PRO A 37 -6.53 11.80 3.14
C PRO A 37 -6.37 12.62 4.44
N GLY A 38 -6.39 13.95 4.33
CA GLY A 38 -6.08 14.86 5.42
C GLY A 38 -4.63 14.72 5.91
N SER A 39 -4.35 15.13 7.14
CA SER A 39 -3.04 14.91 7.76
C SER A 39 -2.95 13.48 8.30
N VAL A 40 -1.97 12.71 7.81
CA VAL A 40 -1.65 11.34 8.22
C VAL A 40 -0.14 11.12 8.18
N ALA A 41 0.37 10.20 9.02
CA ALA A 41 1.79 9.84 9.04
C ALA A 41 2.16 8.80 7.95
N ALA A 42 1.19 8.04 7.45
CA ALA A 42 1.39 7.05 6.41
C ALA A 42 0.18 6.93 5.50
N VAL A 43 0.42 6.60 4.24
CA VAL A 43 -0.58 6.25 3.24
C VAL A 43 -0.33 4.83 2.79
N VAL A 44 -1.37 4.01 2.77
CA VAL A 44 -1.31 2.67 2.18
C VAL A 44 -2.23 2.61 0.97
N GLN A 45 -1.65 2.53 -0.22
CA GLN A 45 -2.41 2.31 -1.44
C GLN A 45 -2.62 0.80 -1.60
N CYS A 46 -3.89 0.37 -1.57
CA CYS A 46 -4.31 -1.04 -1.70
C CYS A 46 -5.22 -1.31 -2.91
N THR A 47 -5.18 -0.46 -3.94
CA THR A 47 -6.03 -0.59 -5.15
C THR A 47 -5.18 -0.95 -6.37
N SER A 48 -5.83 -1.33 -7.47
CA SER A 48 -5.14 -1.62 -8.73
C SER A 48 -4.84 -0.39 -9.59
N VAL A 49 -5.15 0.82 -9.12
CA VAL A 49 -4.79 2.07 -9.83
C VAL A 49 -3.27 2.19 -9.87
N GLY A 50 -2.72 2.48 -11.05
CA GLY A 50 -1.28 2.56 -11.30
C GLY A 50 -0.65 1.24 -11.77
N MET A 51 -1.35 0.10 -11.68
CA MET A 51 -0.82 -1.20 -12.12
C MET A 51 -0.76 -1.28 -13.66
N SER A 52 0.36 -1.73 -14.23
CA SER A 52 0.61 -1.75 -15.70
C SER A 52 -0.49 -2.45 -16.49
N THR A 53 -1.01 -3.56 -15.96
CA THR A 53 -2.09 -4.38 -16.56
C THR A 53 -3.46 -4.12 -15.93
N GLY A 54 -3.55 -3.11 -15.07
CA GLY A 54 -4.76 -2.74 -14.36
C GLY A 54 -5.76 -1.94 -15.22
N PRO A 55 -6.95 -1.66 -14.66
CA PRO A 55 -7.98 -0.89 -15.35
C PRO A 55 -7.63 0.60 -15.51
N ASP A 56 -6.66 1.10 -14.73
CA ASP A 56 -6.23 2.49 -14.76
C ASP A 56 -4.71 2.63 -14.50
N PRO A 57 -3.85 2.27 -15.47
CA PRO A 57 -2.39 2.26 -15.28
C PRO A 57 -1.77 3.66 -15.12
N LYS A 58 -2.43 4.70 -15.64
CA LYS A 58 -1.97 6.10 -15.56
C LYS A 58 -2.68 6.90 -14.46
N GLY A 59 -3.61 6.26 -13.74
CA GLY A 59 -4.35 6.90 -12.68
C GLY A 59 -3.51 7.15 -11.43
N CYS A 60 -3.95 8.13 -10.65
CA CYS A 60 -3.44 8.39 -9.31
C CYS A 60 -4.63 8.38 -8.34
N PRO A 61 -4.65 7.52 -7.31
CA PRO A 61 -5.80 7.37 -6.42
C PRO A 61 -5.94 8.50 -5.40
N ILE A 62 -4.95 9.40 -5.33
CA ILE A 62 -4.96 10.62 -4.53
C ILE A 62 -4.57 11.76 -5.47
N ASP A 63 -5.31 12.87 -5.44
CA ASP A 63 -4.87 14.08 -6.14
C ASP A 63 -3.48 14.50 -5.60
N PRO A 64 -2.45 14.69 -6.46
CA PRO A 64 -1.15 15.17 -6.03
C PRO A 64 -1.20 16.45 -5.18
N ALA A 65 -2.19 17.32 -5.38
CA ALA A 65 -2.39 18.53 -4.58
C ALA A 65 -2.84 18.25 -3.14
N MET A 66 -3.40 17.07 -2.87
CA MET A 66 -3.89 16.62 -1.56
C MET A 66 -2.93 15.66 -0.85
N LEU A 67 -1.71 15.47 -1.37
CA LEU A 67 -0.75 14.56 -0.74
C LEU A 67 -0.43 15.01 0.69
N PRO A 68 -0.53 14.08 1.68
CA PRO A 68 -0.17 14.40 3.05
C PRO A 68 1.32 14.70 3.15
N ARG A 69 1.66 15.83 3.79
CA ARG A 69 3.05 16.24 4.02
C ARG A 69 3.71 15.29 5.02
N ASN A 70 4.99 14.96 4.78
CA ASN A 70 5.81 14.11 5.66
C ASN A 70 5.25 12.69 5.89
N ALA A 71 4.34 12.22 5.03
CA ALA A 71 3.83 10.86 5.10
C ALA A 71 4.76 9.88 4.38
N VAL A 72 4.80 8.64 4.88
CA VAL A 72 5.40 7.50 4.16
C VAL A 72 4.33 6.81 3.33
N LEU A 73 4.63 6.52 2.07
CA LEU A 73 3.79 5.69 1.21
C LEU A 73 4.21 4.23 1.30
N LEU A 74 3.25 3.34 1.53
CA LEU A 74 3.34 1.92 1.16
C LEU A 74 2.34 1.67 0.03
N GLU A 75 2.80 1.14 -1.09
CA GLU A 75 1.93 0.83 -2.23
C GLU A 75 1.99 -0.66 -2.54
N THR A 76 0.83 -1.31 -2.69
CA THR A 76 0.79 -2.75 -2.97
C THR A 76 1.06 -3.11 -4.42
N VAL A 77 0.98 -2.15 -5.34
CA VAL A 77 1.37 -2.34 -6.74
C VAL A 77 2.89 -2.52 -6.81
N TYR A 78 3.32 -3.59 -7.46
CA TYR A 78 4.74 -3.90 -7.68
C TYR A 78 5.18 -3.70 -9.13
N GLU A 79 4.25 -3.73 -10.09
CA GLU A 79 4.51 -3.52 -11.52
C GLU A 79 3.52 -2.48 -12.08
N PRO A 80 4.00 -1.30 -12.52
CA PRO A 80 5.40 -0.90 -12.65
C PRO A 80 6.04 -0.56 -11.30
N ALA A 81 7.38 -0.56 -11.26
CA ALA A 81 8.12 -0.15 -10.07
C ALA A 81 7.76 1.26 -9.59
N PHE A 82 7.50 2.19 -10.52
CA PHE A 82 7.04 3.55 -10.22
C PHE A 82 5.68 3.81 -10.86
N THR A 83 4.65 3.90 -10.02
CA THR A 83 3.31 4.35 -10.41
C THR A 83 3.20 5.87 -10.30
N PRO A 84 2.17 6.51 -10.90
CA PRO A 84 1.94 7.94 -10.75
C PRO A 84 1.89 8.42 -9.29
N LEU A 85 1.37 7.60 -8.36
CA LEU A 85 1.34 7.94 -6.94
C LEU A 85 2.75 7.92 -6.32
N ARG A 86 3.55 6.88 -6.61
CA ARG A 86 4.94 6.81 -6.14
C ARG A 86 5.78 7.96 -6.70
N GLU A 87 5.58 8.33 -7.95
CA GLU A 87 6.22 9.49 -8.57
C GLU A 87 5.84 10.79 -7.85
N ALA A 88 4.56 10.99 -7.55
CA ALA A 88 4.09 12.17 -6.83
C ALA A 88 4.68 12.27 -5.41
N PHE A 89 4.76 11.15 -4.68
CA PHE A 89 5.43 11.09 -3.38
C PHE A 89 6.93 11.40 -3.48
N SER A 90 7.61 10.85 -4.49
CA SER A 90 9.03 11.12 -4.74
C SER A 90 9.28 12.61 -5.02
N GLN A 91 8.47 13.24 -5.88
CA GLN A 91 8.53 14.67 -6.19
C GLN A 91 8.25 15.55 -4.96
N ALA A 92 7.42 15.08 -4.04
CA ALA A 92 7.15 15.76 -2.76
C ALA A 92 8.25 15.54 -1.71
N GLY A 93 9.31 14.78 -2.01
CA GLY A 93 10.39 14.44 -1.07
C GLY A 93 9.98 13.40 -0.02
N GLY A 94 8.87 12.70 -0.23
CA GLY A 94 8.36 11.66 0.65
C GLY A 94 9.08 10.32 0.47
N LEU A 95 9.04 9.48 1.50
CA LEU A 95 9.53 8.11 1.44
C LEU A 95 8.44 7.20 0.86
N SER A 96 8.81 6.29 -0.04
CA SER A 96 7.87 5.28 -0.57
C SER A 96 8.48 3.88 -0.57
N VAL A 97 7.65 2.89 -0.22
CA VAL A 97 7.92 1.45 -0.31
C VAL A 97 6.97 0.86 -1.34
N GLY A 98 7.52 0.19 -2.35
CA GLY A 98 6.74 -0.46 -3.41
C GLY A 98 6.26 -1.85 -3.03
N GLY A 99 5.36 -2.40 -3.85
CA GLY A 99 4.70 -3.68 -3.57
C GLY A 99 5.64 -4.88 -3.59
N LEU A 100 6.77 -4.77 -4.31
CA LEU A 100 7.77 -5.84 -4.44
C LEU A 100 8.37 -6.21 -3.08
N GLU A 101 8.71 -5.22 -2.25
CA GLU A 101 9.25 -5.43 -0.90
C GLU A 101 8.25 -6.21 -0.03
N MET A 102 6.97 -5.83 -0.09
CA MET A 102 5.91 -6.55 0.62
C MET A 102 5.76 -7.97 0.08
N PHE A 103 5.82 -8.14 -1.24
CA PHE A 103 5.70 -9.43 -1.92
C PHE A 103 6.82 -10.40 -1.53
N GLN A 104 8.07 -9.95 -1.48
CA GLN A 104 9.20 -10.75 -1.03
C GLN A 104 9.06 -11.15 0.44
N ARG A 105 8.67 -10.20 1.31
CA ARG A 105 8.49 -10.47 2.75
C ARG A 105 7.37 -11.45 3.03
N GLN A 106 6.23 -11.36 2.34
CA GLN A 106 5.13 -12.32 2.50
C GLN A 106 5.52 -13.71 1.98
N ALA A 107 6.23 -13.80 0.86
CA ALA A 107 6.72 -15.08 0.32
C ALA A 107 7.70 -15.75 1.30
N ALA A 108 8.58 -14.96 1.92
CA ALA A 108 9.49 -15.46 2.94
C ALA A 108 8.76 -15.98 4.17
N ALA A 109 7.73 -15.25 4.64
CA ALA A 109 6.91 -15.67 5.75
C ALA A 109 6.14 -16.97 5.44
N GLN A 110 5.59 -17.10 4.23
CA GLN A 110 4.91 -18.32 3.79
C GLN A 110 5.86 -19.52 3.77
N CYS A 111 7.06 -19.37 3.19
CA CYS A 111 8.07 -20.43 3.14
C CYS A 111 8.43 -20.93 4.55
N ARG A 112 8.70 -20.01 5.49
CA ARG A 112 8.95 -20.35 6.89
C ARG A 112 7.80 -21.12 7.52
N LEU A 113 6.56 -20.66 7.32
CA LEU A 113 5.39 -21.30 7.92
C LEU A 113 5.15 -22.70 7.36
N TRP A 114 5.44 -22.95 6.08
CA TRP A 114 5.20 -24.25 5.45
C TRP A 114 6.32 -25.24 5.68
N THR A 115 7.57 -24.79 5.69
CA THR A 115 8.74 -25.67 5.69
C THR A 115 9.47 -25.69 7.02
N GLY A 116 9.24 -24.70 7.89
CA GLY A 116 10.01 -24.48 9.11
C GLY A 116 11.43 -23.95 8.86
N GLN A 117 11.78 -23.59 7.62
CA GLN A 117 13.11 -23.12 7.23
C GLN A 117 13.07 -21.67 6.73
N GLU A 118 14.16 -20.93 6.95
CA GLU A 118 14.34 -19.62 6.31
C GLU A 118 14.61 -19.81 4.80
N PRO A 119 13.96 -19.04 3.91
CA PRO A 119 14.30 -19.07 2.49
C PRO A 119 15.74 -18.60 2.29
N GLY A 120 16.50 -19.32 1.46
CA GLY A 120 17.84 -18.89 1.06
C GLY A 120 17.78 -17.55 0.32
N ALA A 121 18.83 -16.73 0.45
CA ALA A 121 18.88 -15.37 -0.12
C ALA A 121 18.55 -15.31 -1.63
N GLY A 122 18.95 -16.32 -2.41
CA GLY A 122 18.65 -16.39 -3.85
C GLY A 122 17.18 -16.69 -4.20
N ALA A 123 16.39 -17.24 -3.27
CA ALA A 123 14.99 -17.58 -3.53
C ALA A 123 14.07 -16.35 -3.60
N LEU A 124 14.49 -15.23 -3.00
CA LEU A 124 13.73 -13.97 -2.97
C LEU A 124 14.23 -12.95 -4.01
N ALA A 125 15.43 -13.14 -4.54
CA ALA A 125 16.08 -12.25 -5.50
C ALA A 125 15.57 -12.36 -6.95
N VAL A 126 14.79 -13.39 -7.28
CA VAL A 126 14.26 -13.65 -8.65
C VAL A 126 13.30 -12.54 -9.14
N LEU A 127 12.89 -11.63 -8.25
CA LEU A 127 11.89 -10.60 -8.53
C LEU A 127 12.48 -9.19 -8.67
N ASP A 128 13.80 -9.03 -8.45
CA ASP A 128 14.48 -7.73 -8.61
C ASP A 128 14.81 -7.41 -10.09
N ASP A 129 14.73 -8.42 -10.98
CA ASP A 129 15.07 -8.32 -12.42
C ASP A 129 13.84 -8.08 -13.33
N SER A 130 12.66 -7.74 -12.76
CA SER A 130 11.40 -7.51 -13.51
C SER A 130 11.14 -6.03 -13.78
#